data_AF-A0A7W1MX49-F1
#
_entry.id   AF-A0A7W1MX49-F1
#
_cell.length_a   1.000
_cell.length_b   1.000
_cell.length_c   1.000
_cell.angle_alpha   90.00
_cell.angle_beta   90.00
_cell.angle_gamma   90.00
#
_symmetry.space_group_name_H-M   'P 1'
#
loop_
_entity.id
_entity.type
_entity.pdbx_description
1 polymer ?
#
loop_
_entity_poly.entity_id
_entity_poly.type
_entity_poly.pdbx_seq_one_letter_code
_entity_poly.pdbx_strand_id
1 'polypeptide(L)' 'MWGRSDRVVPIGFARHVAEALPEARHLELDCGHVPQLERPRETHDALADFFGEAA' A
#
# COMPACT_ATOMS: atom_id res chain seq x y z
N MET A 1 1.78 1.02 0.50
CA MET A 1 0.52 0.27 0.31
C MET A 1 -0.60 1.28 0.16
N TRP A 2 -1.40 1.18 -0.91
CA TRP A 2 -2.42 2.17 -1.26
C TRP A 2 -3.62 1.49 -1.94
N GLY A 3 -4.84 1.83 -1.55
CA GLY A 3 -6.04 1.37 -2.25
C GLY A 3 -6.31 2.11 -3.56
N ARG A 4 -6.64 1.39 -4.63
CA ARG A 4 -6.98 1.97 -5.94
C ARG A 4 -8.24 2.85 -5.92
N SER A 5 -9.14 2.62 -4.96
CA SER A 5 -10.39 3.36 -4.79
C SER A 5 -10.33 4.38 -3.64
N ASP A 6 -9.13 4.75 -3.18
CA ASP A 6 -8.94 5.75 -2.14
C ASP A 6 -9.46 7.14 -2.59
N ARG A 7 -10.40 7.69 -1.81
CA ARG A 7 -11.02 9.00 -2.06
C ARG A 7 -10.47 10.12 -1.16
N VAL A 8 -9.62 9.78 -0.20
CA VAL A 8 -8.95 10.72 0.71
C VAL A 8 -7.62 11.14 0.09
N VAL A 9 -6.84 10.16 -0.36
CA VAL A 9 -5.59 10.41 -1.09
C VAL A 9 -5.66 9.58 -2.38
N PRO A 10 -5.90 10.19 -3.55
CA PRO A 10 -6.02 9.42 -4.79
C PRO A 10 -4.72 8.74 -5.23
N ILE A 11 -4.82 7.57 -5.86
CA ILE A 11 -3.66 6.76 -6.26
C ILE A 11 -2.63 7.51 -7.14
N GLY A 12 -3.08 8.50 -7.92
CA GLY A 12 -2.21 9.34 -8.74
C GLY A 12 -1.17 10.15 -7.94
N PHE A 13 -1.36 10.32 -6.63
CA PHE A 13 -0.39 10.98 -5.77
C PHE A 13 0.86 10.11 -5.51
N ALA A 14 0.81 8.80 -5.79
CA ALA A 14 1.95 7.89 -5.66
C ALA A 14 3.19 8.35 -6.43
N ARG A 15 3.04 9.06 -7.56
CA ARG A 15 4.16 9.63 -8.31
C ARG A 15 5.03 10.56 -7.45
N HIS A 16 4.40 11.47 -6.70
CA HIS A 16 5.13 12.43 -5.87
C HIS A 16 5.87 11.73 -4.72
N VAL A 17 5.29 10.64 -4.20
CA VAL A 17 5.95 9.81 -3.18
C VAL A 17 7.16 9.08 -3.77
N ALA A 18 7.04 8.52 -4.97
CA ALA A 18 8.15 7.83 -5.64
C ALA A 18 9.31 8.79 -5.96
N GLU A 19 9.03 10.05 -6.31
CA GLU A 19 10.04 11.08 -6.51
C GLU A 19 10.75 11.47 -5.20
N ALA A 20 10.00 11.58 -4.09
CA ALA A 20 10.55 11.98 -2.80
C ALA A 20 11.24 10.84 -2.03
N LEU A 21 10.80 9.59 -2.24
CA LEU A 21 11.26 8.38 -1.56
C LEU A 21 11.57 7.29 -2.60
N PRO A 22 12.67 7.42 -3.36
CA PRO A 22 12.96 6.51 -4.48
C PRO A 22 13.18 5.06 -4.05
N GLU A 23 13.60 4.82 -2.82
CA GLU A 23 13.83 3.48 -2.26
C GLU A 23 12.54 2.85 -1.68
N ALA A 24 11.42 3.58 -1.65
CA ALA A 24 10.16 3.06 -1.12
C ALA A 24 9.57 2.01 -2.06
N ARG A 25 9.01 0.95 -1.48
CA ARG A 25 8.23 -0.05 -2.22
C ARG A 25 6.77 0.38 -2.27
N HIS A 26 6.19 0.42 -3.47
CA HIS A 26 4.78 0.71 -3.68
C HIS A 26 3.99 -0.58 -3.94
N LEU A 27 2.87 -0.73 -3.23
CA LEU A 27 1.93 -1.84 -3.38
C LEU A 27 0.54 -1.26 -3.50
N GLU A 28 -0.20 -1.65 -4.52
CA GLU A 28 -1.58 -1.25 -4.75
C GLU A 28 -2.54 -2.39 -4.39
N LEU A 29 -3.63 -2.06 -3.69
CA LEU A 29 -4.67 -3.00 -3.30
C LEU A 29 -6.03 -2.61 -3.89
N ASP A 30 -6.89 -3.61 -4.09
CA ASP A 30 -8.27 -3.40 -4.54
C ASP A 30 -9.18 -3.03 -3.35
N CYS A 31 -8.99 -1.82 -2.83
CA CYS A 31 -9.72 -1.26 -1.69
C CYS A 31 -9.78 0.27 -1.73
N GLY A 32 -10.47 0.85 -0.75
CA GLY A 32 -10.48 2.27 -0.44
C GLY A 32 -9.28 2.71 0.40
N HIS A 33 -9.53 3.65 1.32
CA HIS A 33 -8.47 4.35 2.05
C HIS A 33 -7.83 3.53 3.17
N VAL A 34 -8.54 2.54 3.73
CA VAL A 34 -8.11 1.85 4.96
C VAL A 34 -7.86 0.37 4.67
N PRO A 35 -6.77 0.03 3.94
CA PRO A 35 -6.49 -1.34 3.50
C PRO A 35 -6.41 -2.35 4.66
N GLN A 36 -5.98 -1.91 5.85
CA GLN A 36 -5.90 -2.75 7.05
C GLN A 36 -7.28 -3.30 7.48
N LEU A 37 -8.35 -2.54 7.24
CA LEU A 37 -9.72 -2.94 7.57
C LEU A 37 -10.41 -3.62 6.39
N GLU A 38 -10.18 -3.12 5.18
CA GLU A 38 -10.87 -3.58 3.97
C GLU A 38 -10.27 -4.87 3.42
N ARG A 39 -8.94 -5.02 3.51
CA ARG A 39 -8.14 -6.15 3.00
C ARG A 39 -7.11 -6.59 4.05
N PRO A 40 -7.55 -7.07 5.23
CA PRO A 40 -6.66 -7.34 6.36
C PRO A 40 -5.60 -8.40 6.08
N ARG A 41 -5.96 -9.48 5.36
CA ARG A 41 -5.02 -10.58 5.04
C ARG A 41 -3.90 -10.11 4.12
N GLU A 42 -4.25 -9.50 2.99
CA GLU A 42 -3.25 -8.97 2.04
C GLU A 42 -2.38 -7.89 2.66
N THR A 43 -2.97 -7.05 3.53
CA THR A 43 -2.21 -6.04 4.25
C THR A 43 -1.20 -6.68 5.20
N HIS A 44 -1.63 -7.68 5.97
CA HIS A 44 -0.77 -8.42 6.88
C HIS A 44 0.35 -9.16 6.13
N ASP A 45 0.01 -9.89 5.07
CA ASP A 45 0.96 -10.67 4.28
C ASP A 45 2.02 -9.77 3.63
N ALA A 46 1.61 -8.62 3.11
CA ALA A 46 2.54 -7.63 2.55
C ALA A 46 3.47 -7.00 3.60
N LEU A 47 3.00 -6.82 4.84
CA LEU A 47 3.85 -6.35 5.93
C LEU A 47 4.85 -7.43 6.36
N ALA A 48 4.41 -8.69 6.47
CA ALA A 48 5.28 -9.81 6.77
C ALA A 48 6.37 -9.98 5.70
N ASP A 49 6.03 -9.91 4.42
CA ASP A 49 6.99 -9.89 3.31
C ASP A 49 7.99 -8.73 3.42
N PHE A 50 7.48 -7.52 3.71
CA PHE A 50 8.33 -6.34 3.84
C PHE A 50 9.38 -6.47 4.97
N PHE A 51 8.99 -7.07 6.10
CA PHE A 51 9.89 -7.31 7.24
C PHE A 51 10.74 -8.58 7.11
N GLY A 52 10.53 -9.39 6.07
CA GLY A 52 11.23 -10.67 5.91
C GLY A 52 10.74 -11.75 6.87
N GLU A 53 9.51 -11.64 7.35
CA GLU A 53 8.82 -12.59 8.23
C GLU A 53 7.99 -13.63 7.44
N ALA A 54 7.88 -13.46 6.12
CA ALA A 54 7.25 -14.44 5.24
C ALA A 54 8.13 -15.70 5.15
N ALA A 55 7.53 -16.86 5.49
CA ALA A 55 8.17 -18.18 5.47
C ALA A 55 8.41 -18.73 4.06
#